data_AF-A0AA88DEQ1-F1
#
_entry.id   AF-A0AA88DEQ1-F1
#
_cell.length_a   1.000
_cell.length_b   1.000
_cell.length_c   1.000
_cell.angle_alpha   90.00
_cell.angle_beta   90.00
_cell.angle_gamma   90.00
#
_symmetry.space_group_name_H-M   'P 1'
#
loop_
_entity.id
_entity.type
_entity.pdbx_description
1 polymer ?
#
loop_
_entity_poly.entity_id
_entity_poly.type
_entity_poly.pdbx_seq_one_letter_code
_entity_poly.pdbx_strand_id
1 'polypeptide(L)'
;MPLNSDVFLVPPGYNAAQRVQITQGDRVGKGVFVSWVSPGEPGSSTVLYWVENIELKSSAQGIVLTYKSWDWEYLKSWFRTPGVGPDVPRTFGLIGDLGQTQDSNRPLSHYELNPAKGQTLLFLGDPSYSDAYLFHDNNRWDTWGRFIERNAALSTVDLDSRKS
;
A
#
# COMPACT_ATOMS: atom_id res chain seq x y z
N MET A 1 2.53 -4.04 -18.28
CA MET A 1 1.23 -4.63 -18.63
C MET A 1 0.39 -3.55 -19.30
N PRO A 2 -0.55 -3.90 -20.19
CA PRO A 2 -1.51 -2.95 -20.79
C PRO A 2 -2.33 -2.21 -19.73
N LEU A 3 -2.68 -0.94 -19.96
CA LEU A 3 -3.43 -0.12 -18.98
C LEU A 3 -4.82 -0.66 -18.66
N ASN A 4 -5.40 -1.45 -19.56
CA ASN A 4 -6.70 -2.12 -19.39
C ASN A 4 -6.61 -3.50 -18.71
N SER A 5 -5.47 -3.83 -18.11
CA SER A 5 -5.32 -5.08 -17.35
C SER A 5 -6.19 -5.04 -16.09
N ASP A 6 -6.75 -6.18 -15.72
CA ASP A 6 -7.59 -6.39 -14.53
C ASP A 6 -6.94 -5.89 -13.24
N VAL A 7 -5.64 -6.13 -13.09
CA VAL A 7 -4.83 -5.69 -11.94
C VAL A 7 -4.69 -4.16 -11.79
N PHE A 8 -5.09 -3.39 -12.81
CA PHE A 8 -5.06 -1.93 -12.78
C PHE A 8 -6.45 -1.30 -12.70
N LEU A 9 -7.51 -2.11 -12.54
CA LEU A 9 -8.88 -1.62 -12.48
C LEU A 9 -9.05 -0.62 -11.33
N VAL A 10 -9.76 0.46 -11.63
CA VAL A 10 -10.13 1.47 -10.63
C VAL A 10 -11.26 0.90 -9.78
N PRO A 11 -11.20 1.06 -8.44
CA PRO A 11 -12.30 0.66 -7.56
C PRO A 11 -13.61 1.30 -8.02
N PRO A 12 -14.73 0.55 -8.03
CA PRO A 12 -16.01 1.11 -8.42
C PRO A 12 -16.50 2.12 -7.38
N GLY A 13 -17.20 3.14 -7.87
CA GLY A 13 -17.80 4.18 -7.04
C GLY A 13 -17.18 5.57 -7.24
N TYR A 14 -17.92 6.60 -6.84
CA TYR A 14 -17.50 7.97 -7.04
C TYR A 14 -16.42 8.35 -6.03
N ASN A 15 -15.27 8.81 -6.54
CA ASN A 15 -14.12 9.22 -5.75
C ASN A 15 -13.60 8.14 -4.78
N ALA A 16 -13.85 6.87 -5.09
CA ALA A 16 -13.42 5.71 -4.33
C ALA A 16 -11.91 5.78 -4.02
N ALA A 17 -11.57 5.54 -2.74
CA ALA A 17 -10.17 5.46 -2.33
C ALA A 17 -9.47 4.33 -3.08
N GLN A 18 -8.32 4.63 -3.67
CA GLN A 18 -7.49 3.68 -4.41
C GLN A 18 -6.02 3.78 -3.98
N ARG A 19 -5.23 2.76 -4.32
CA ARG A 19 -3.79 2.67 -4.01
C ARG A 19 -3.50 2.71 -2.52
N VAL A 20 -4.34 2.03 -1.75
CA VAL A 20 -4.18 1.97 -0.30
C VAL A 20 -2.91 1.22 0.06
N GLN A 21 -2.09 1.86 0.89
CA GLN A 21 -0.85 1.30 1.43
C GLN A 21 -0.78 1.57 2.93
N ILE A 22 -0.24 0.60 3.65
CA ILE A 22 -0.07 0.60 5.10
C ILE A 22 1.37 0.20 5.41
N THR A 23 2.08 1.05 6.14
CA THR A 23 3.46 0.79 6.58
C THR A 23 3.63 1.06 8.07
N GLN A 24 4.68 0.52 8.68
CA GLN A 24 5.00 0.73 10.08
C GLN A 24 5.29 2.22 10.34
N GLY A 25 4.60 2.79 11.35
CA GLY A 25 4.63 4.22 11.64
C GLY A 25 5.46 4.63 12.85
N ASP A 26 5.99 3.66 13.61
CA ASP A 26 6.79 3.91 14.81
C ASP A 26 7.93 2.90 14.95
N ARG A 27 8.84 3.13 15.91
CA ARG A 27 10.01 2.25 16.11
C ARG A 27 9.67 0.89 16.74
N VAL A 28 8.50 0.76 17.37
CA VAL A 28 8.16 -0.42 18.18
C VAL A 28 6.99 -1.23 17.60
N GLY A 29 6.47 -0.88 16.42
CA GLY A 29 5.41 -1.62 15.73
C GLY A 29 4.02 -1.43 16.33
N LYS A 30 3.79 -0.34 17.08
CA LYS A 30 2.49 0.03 17.64
C LYS A 30 1.75 1.08 16.82
N GLY A 31 2.44 1.73 15.88
CA GLY A 31 1.90 2.72 14.98
C GLY A 31 1.95 2.25 13.53
N VAL A 32 1.01 2.74 12.73
CA VAL A 32 0.98 2.54 11.27
C VAL A 32 0.71 3.87 10.57
N PHE A 33 1.30 4.06 9.40
CA PHE A 33 0.85 5.06 8.45
C PHE A 33 -0.11 4.40 7.46
N VAL A 34 -1.21 5.08 7.15
CA VAL A 34 -2.18 4.68 6.14
C VAL A 34 -2.24 5.78 5.10
N SER A 35 -2.03 5.41 3.83
CA SER A 35 -2.06 6.34 2.69
C SER A 35 -2.98 5.82 1.59
N TRP A 36 -3.69 6.72 0.92
CA TRP A 36 -4.57 6.44 -0.21
C TRP A 36 -4.67 7.64 -1.14
N VAL A 37 -5.23 7.44 -2.33
CA VAL A 37 -5.49 8.48 -3.32
C VAL A 37 -6.99 8.55 -3.61
N SER A 38 -7.55 9.76 -3.62
CA SER A 38 -8.90 10.07 -4.10
C SER A 38 -8.78 10.78 -5.46
N PRO A 39 -9.26 10.18 -6.57
CA PRO A 39 -8.95 10.67 -7.93
C PRO A 39 -9.77 11.88 -8.40
N GLY A 40 -11.02 11.99 -7.97
CA GLY A 40 -11.95 12.99 -8.50
C GLY A 40 -11.79 14.32 -7.78
N GLU A 41 -11.85 14.27 -6.46
CA GLU A 41 -11.75 15.45 -5.62
C GLU A 41 -11.14 15.10 -4.26
N PRO A 42 -10.64 16.10 -3.51
CA PRO A 42 -10.10 15.83 -2.19
C PRO A 42 -11.20 15.30 -1.25
N GLY A 43 -11.00 14.09 -0.72
CA GLY A 43 -11.92 13.47 0.23
C GLY A 43 -11.53 13.74 1.69
N SER A 44 -12.04 12.90 2.60
CA SER A 44 -11.56 12.85 3.99
C SER A 44 -10.09 12.53 4.06
N SER A 45 -9.42 13.05 5.09
CA SER A 45 -8.24 12.42 5.66
C SER A 45 -8.55 11.60 6.91
N THR A 46 -9.82 11.35 7.23
CA THR A 46 -10.20 10.61 8.44
C THR A 46 -10.13 9.11 8.18
N VAL A 47 -9.33 8.41 8.99
CA VAL A 47 -9.30 6.94 9.06
C VAL A 47 -10.13 6.50 10.26
N LEU A 48 -11.10 5.61 10.03
CA LEU A 48 -11.82 4.90 11.08
C LEU A 48 -11.18 3.54 11.29
N TYR A 49 -10.85 3.20 12.53
CA TYR A 49 -10.21 1.93 12.87
C TYR A 49 -10.74 1.36 14.18
N TRP A 50 -10.69 0.04 14.31
CA TRP A 50 -11.10 -0.70 15.48
C TRP A 50 -10.41 -2.07 15.47
N VAL A 51 -10.35 -2.71 16.63
CA VAL A 51 -9.88 -4.09 16.75
C VAL A 51 -11.03 -5.02 16.36
N GLU A 52 -10.71 -6.12 15.69
CA GLU A 52 -11.71 -7.14 15.35
C GLU A 52 -12.48 -7.59 16.60
N ASN A 53 -13.80 -7.72 16.49
CA ASN A 53 -14.72 -8.08 17.57
C ASN A 53 -14.82 -7.03 18.72
N ILE A 54 -14.30 -5.82 18.53
CA ILE A 54 -14.53 -4.69 19.42
C ILE A 54 -15.39 -3.64 18.69
N GLU A 55 -16.51 -3.25 19.30
CA GLU A 55 -17.43 -2.26 18.73
C GLU A 55 -16.93 -0.81 18.89
N LEU A 56 -15.97 -0.58 19.79
CA LEU A 56 -15.39 0.74 20.01
C LEU A 56 -14.55 1.15 18.79
N LYS A 57 -15.11 2.08 18.01
CA LYS A 57 -14.44 2.69 16.87
C LYS A 57 -13.65 3.90 17.33
N SER A 58 -12.39 3.96 16.90
CA SER A 58 -11.54 5.13 17.01
C SER A 58 -11.38 5.79 15.65
N SER A 59 -10.98 7.05 15.66
CA SER A 59 -10.68 7.80 14.43
C SER A 59 -9.32 8.47 14.55
N ALA A 60 -8.64 8.62 13.41
CA ALA A 60 -7.42 9.39 13.29
C ALA A 60 -7.59 10.37 12.11
N GLN A 61 -7.11 11.60 12.28
CA GLN A 61 -7.06 12.58 11.19
C GLN A 61 -5.67 12.59 10.57
N GLY A 62 -5.63 12.33 9.26
CA GLY A 62 -4.43 12.47 8.44
C GLY A 62 -4.28 13.86 7.85
N ILE A 63 -3.23 14.04 7.06
CA ILE A 63 -2.93 15.27 6.34
C ILE A 63 -3.23 15.04 4.85
N VAL A 64 -3.99 15.95 4.23
CA VAL A 64 -4.20 15.95 2.76
C VAL A 64 -3.18 16.90 2.15
N LEU A 65 -2.40 16.41 1.17
CA LEU A 65 -1.38 17.22 0.51
C LEU A 65 -1.95 18.11 -0.61
N THR A 66 -3.18 17.87 -1.07
CA THR A 66 -3.79 18.55 -2.22
C THR A 66 -5.25 18.92 -1.98
N TYR A 67 -5.54 20.23 -1.81
CA TYR A 67 -6.86 20.90 -1.66
C TYR A 67 -7.92 20.15 -0.81
N LYS A 68 -9.12 20.70 -0.58
CA LYS A 68 -10.14 20.10 0.30
C LYS A 68 -11.52 20.13 -0.39
N SER A 69 -12.24 19.00 -0.41
CA SER A 69 -13.64 18.89 -0.84
C SER A 69 -14.38 17.89 0.05
N TRP A 70 -15.66 17.64 -0.25
CA TRP A 70 -16.62 16.95 0.61
C TRP A 70 -17.34 15.86 -0.19
N ASP A 71 -16.75 14.66 -0.26
CA ASP A 71 -17.51 13.46 -0.63
C ASP A 71 -16.86 12.20 -0.08
N TRP A 72 -17.66 11.15 0.14
CA TRP A 72 -17.27 9.95 0.89
C TRP A 72 -17.69 8.65 0.20
N GLU A 73 -16.72 7.81 -0.09
CA GLU A 73 -16.93 6.37 -0.21
C GLU A 73 -15.96 5.63 0.70
N TYR A 74 -16.45 4.59 1.38
CA TYR A 74 -15.68 3.86 2.39
C TYR A 74 -15.00 2.63 1.79
N LEU A 75 -13.67 2.61 1.79
CA LEU A 75 -12.92 1.38 1.61
C LEU A 75 -12.62 0.74 2.97
N LYS A 76 -12.96 -0.54 3.13
CA LYS A 76 -12.65 -1.32 4.33
C LYS A 76 -11.49 -2.25 4.06
N SER A 77 -10.41 -2.10 4.81
CA SER A 77 -9.25 -3.00 4.81
C SER A 77 -8.91 -3.44 6.23
N TRP A 78 -8.10 -4.49 6.36
CA TRP A 78 -7.64 -5.01 7.63
C TRP A 78 -6.12 -5.27 7.58
N PHE A 79 -5.47 -5.14 8.72
CA PHE A 79 -4.06 -5.46 8.89
C PHE A 79 -3.83 -6.05 10.29
N ARG A 80 -2.70 -6.70 10.50
CA ARG A 80 -2.31 -7.25 11.80
C ARG A 80 -1.12 -6.48 12.36
N THR A 81 -1.29 -5.88 13.53
CA THR A 81 -0.17 -5.33 14.27
C THR A 81 0.76 -6.46 14.71
N PRO A 82 2.08 -6.29 14.56
CA PRO A 82 2.97 -7.38 14.87
C PRO A 82 3.26 -7.45 16.37
N GLY A 83 3.53 -8.66 16.89
CA GLY A 83 3.85 -8.86 18.31
C GLY A 83 5.20 -8.26 18.69
N VAL A 84 5.30 -7.65 19.88
CA VAL A 84 6.52 -7.00 20.37
C VAL A 84 7.24 -7.92 21.36
N GLY A 85 8.51 -8.25 21.11
CA GLY A 85 9.35 -9.03 22.01
C GLY A 85 10.57 -9.62 21.30
N PRO A 86 11.65 -9.97 22.04
CA PRO A 86 12.88 -10.50 21.47
C PRO A 86 12.69 -11.88 20.81
N ASP A 87 11.76 -12.68 21.32
CA ASP A 87 11.53 -14.06 20.87
C ASP A 87 10.27 -14.22 20.02
N VAL A 88 9.69 -13.10 19.53
CA VAL A 88 8.49 -13.15 18.70
C VAL A 88 8.90 -13.48 17.26
N PRO A 89 8.57 -14.68 16.73
CA PRO A 89 8.93 -15.03 15.37
C PRO A 89 8.18 -14.15 14.36
N ARG A 90 8.88 -13.72 13.32
CA ARG A 90 8.31 -12.92 12.22
C ARG A 90 8.75 -13.45 10.88
N THR A 91 7.83 -13.45 9.94
CA THR A 91 8.09 -13.85 8.55
C THR A 91 8.04 -12.62 7.68
N PHE A 92 9.18 -12.27 7.09
CA PHE A 92 9.27 -11.18 6.12
C PHE A 92 9.25 -11.72 4.69
N GLY A 93 8.42 -11.11 3.84
CA GLY A 93 8.59 -11.19 2.40
C GLY A 93 9.73 -10.29 1.95
N LEU A 94 10.44 -10.69 0.90
CA LEU A 94 11.47 -9.89 0.26
C LEU A 94 11.11 -9.78 -1.22
N ILE A 95 10.85 -8.56 -1.68
CA ILE A 95 10.63 -8.26 -3.11
C ILE A 95 11.41 -6.99 -3.44
N GLY A 96 12.06 -6.96 -4.60
CA GLY A 96 12.65 -5.76 -5.20
C GLY A 96 12.39 -5.80 -6.70
N ASP A 97 12.65 -4.68 -7.37
CA ASP A 97 12.63 -4.60 -8.84
C ASP A 97 11.30 -5.10 -9.45
N LEU A 98 10.20 -4.82 -8.75
CA LEU A 98 8.94 -5.47 -9.08
C LEU A 98 8.43 -5.02 -10.44
N GLY A 99 8.41 -3.70 -10.69
CA GLY A 99 7.81 -3.13 -11.88
C GLY A 99 6.34 -3.52 -12.04
N GLN A 100 5.89 -3.55 -13.29
CA GLN A 100 4.50 -3.83 -13.65
C GLN A 100 4.37 -4.54 -15.01
N THR A 101 5.32 -5.43 -15.32
CA THR A 101 5.31 -6.31 -16.49
C THR A 101 4.42 -7.54 -16.23
N GLN A 102 4.19 -8.39 -17.24
CA GLN A 102 3.44 -9.63 -17.02
C GLN A 102 4.18 -10.57 -16.05
N ASP A 103 5.51 -10.54 -16.07
CA ASP A 103 6.33 -11.32 -15.15
C ASP A 103 6.26 -10.79 -13.72
N SER A 104 6.02 -9.48 -13.51
CA SER A 104 5.83 -8.87 -12.19
C SER A 104 4.64 -9.43 -11.40
N ASN A 105 3.60 -9.92 -12.09
CA ASN A 105 2.43 -10.46 -11.42
C ASN A 105 2.71 -11.82 -10.75
N ARG A 106 3.62 -12.61 -11.33
CA ARG A 106 3.99 -13.94 -10.82
C ARG A 106 4.61 -13.92 -9.42
N PRO A 107 5.69 -13.19 -9.13
CA PRO A 107 6.31 -13.18 -7.80
C PRO A 107 5.35 -12.69 -6.73
N LEU A 108 4.47 -11.73 -7.06
CA LEU A 108 3.46 -11.25 -6.12
C LEU A 108 2.42 -12.33 -5.79
N SER A 109 1.92 -13.05 -6.79
CA SER A 109 1.04 -14.21 -6.55
C SER A 109 1.75 -15.36 -5.82
N HIS A 110 3.02 -15.61 -6.12
CA HIS A 110 3.81 -16.61 -5.38
C HIS A 110 4.01 -16.22 -3.92
N TYR A 111 4.20 -14.93 -3.62
CA TYR A 111 4.29 -14.42 -2.26
C TYR A 111 2.97 -14.62 -1.50
N GLU A 112 1.84 -14.24 -2.11
CA GLU A 112 0.50 -14.41 -1.54
C GLU A 112 0.16 -15.88 -1.24
N LEU A 113 0.56 -16.79 -2.14
CA LEU A 113 0.30 -18.22 -2.02
C LEU A 113 1.37 -18.97 -1.19
N ASN A 114 2.40 -18.28 -0.71
CA ASN A 114 3.48 -18.92 0.02
C ASN A 114 2.97 -19.46 1.38
N PRO A 115 3.14 -20.76 1.68
CA PRO A 115 2.69 -21.34 2.95
C PRO A 115 3.36 -20.74 4.18
N ALA A 116 4.53 -20.08 4.03
CA ALA A 116 5.18 -19.33 5.10
C ALA A 116 4.38 -18.10 5.57
N LYS A 117 3.41 -17.64 4.78
CA LYS A 117 2.50 -16.52 5.07
C LYS A 117 3.24 -15.28 5.59
N GLY A 118 3.91 -14.59 4.67
CA GLY A 118 4.60 -13.34 4.98
C GLY A 118 3.68 -12.35 5.70
N GLN A 119 4.14 -11.83 6.83
CA GLN A 119 3.38 -10.90 7.67
C GLN A 119 3.66 -9.44 7.27
N THR A 120 4.83 -9.21 6.68
CA THR A 120 5.31 -7.89 6.29
C THR A 120 6.18 -8.07 5.06
N LEU A 121 5.94 -7.25 4.03
CA LEU A 121 6.76 -7.26 2.82
C LEU A 121 7.83 -6.16 2.94
N LEU A 122 9.12 -6.55 2.91
CA LEU A 122 10.23 -5.62 2.78
C LEU A 122 10.50 -5.39 1.28
N PHE A 123 10.28 -4.15 0.84
CA PHE A 123 10.44 -3.76 -0.56
C PHE A 123 11.82 -3.12 -0.79
N LEU A 124 12.60 -3.67 -1.71
CA LEU A 124 14.02 -3.37 -1.95
C LEU A 124 14.27 -2.50 -3.19
N GLY A 125 13.53 -1.40 -3.34
CA GLY A 125 13.76 -0.44 -4.42
C GLY A 125 13.16 -0.81 -5.79
N ASP A 126 13.26 0.14 -6.71
CA ASP A 126 12.78 0.10 -8.10
C ASP A 126 11.32 -0.40 -8.26
N PRO A 127 10.34 0.42 -7.80
CA PRO A 127 8.95 0.02 -7.70
C PRO A 127 8.23 -0.02 -9.05
N SER A 128 7.97 1.14 -9.67
CA SER A 128 7.05 1.25 -10.81
C SER A 128 7.74 1.18 -12.17
N TYR A 129 9.03 1.52 -12.22
CA TYR A 129 9.79 1.79 -13.44
C TYR A 129 9.07 2.79 -14.38
N SER A 130 8.38 3.79 -13.82
CA SER A 130 7.63 4.80 -14.58
C SER A 130 8.54 5.73 -15.40
N ASP A 131 9.76 5.94 -14.93
CA ASP A 131 10.82 6.72 -15.55
C ASP A 131 11.31 6.10 -16.88
N ALA A 132 11.18 4.79 -17.05
CA ALA A 132 11.47 4.09 -18.31
C ALA A 132 10.45 4.41 -19.43
N TYR A 133 9.34 5.09 -19.13
CA TYR A 133 8.35 5.51 -20.12
C TYR A 133 8.65 6.91 -20.65
N LEU A 134 8.19 7.19 -21.88
CA LEU A 134 8.32 8.52 -22.48
C LEU A 134 7.79 9.60 -21.52
N PHE A 135 8.62 10.62 -21.27
CA PHE A 135 8.33 11.74 -20.36
C PHE A 135 8.10 11.36 -18.90
N HIS A 136 8.59 10.20 -18.45
CA HIS A 136 8.40 9.69 -17.09
C HIS A 136 6.91 9.66 -16.71
N ASP A 137 6.11 9.01 -17.56
CA ASP A 137 4.66 8.95 -17.46
C ASP A 137 4.19 8.52 -16.05
N ASN A 138 3.84 9.50 -15.20
CA ASN A 138 3.44 9.26 -13.81
C ASN A 138 2.13 8.48 -13.69
N ASN A 139 1.35 8.33 -14.76
CA ASN A 139 0.23 7.39 -14.79
C ASN A 139 0.69 5.94 -14.51
N ARG A 140 1.99 5.65 -14.63
CA ARG A 140 2.59 4.37 -14.29
C ARG A 140 2.83 4.16 -12.81
N TRP A 141 2.99 5.23 -12.01
CA TRP A 141 2.89 5.14 -10.55
C TRP A 141 1.47 4.80 -10.12
N ASP A 142 0.49 5.37 -10.82
CA ASP A 142 -0.91 5.18 -10.55
C ASP A 142 -1.36 3.72 -10.74
N THR A 143 -0.97 3.12 -11.86
CA THR A 143 -1.24 1.70 -12.13
C THR A 143 -0.47 0.79 -11.19
N TRP A 144 0.79 1.12 -10.88
CA TRP A 144 1.58 0.34 -9.93
C TRP A 144 0.95 0.32 -8.53
N GLY A 145 0.48 1.48 -8.06
CA GLY A 145 -0.21 1.58 -6.77
C GLY A 145 -1.47 0.71 -6.69
N ARG A 146 -2.27 0.65 -7.77
CA ARG A 146 -3.45 -0.24 -7.84
C ARG A 146 -3.05 -1.72 -7.91
N PHE A 147 -1.97 -2.03 -8.63
CA PHE A 147 -1.46 -3.40 -8.75
C PHE A 147 -1.01 -3.99 -7.41
N ILE A 148 -0.31 -3.20 -6.59
CA ILE A 148 0.19 -3.66 -5.29
C ILE A 148 -0.80 -3.50 -4.13
N GLU A 149 -1.91 -2.77 -4.32
CA GLU A 149 -2.92 -2.52 -3.28
C GLU A 149 -3.51 -3.80 -2.68
N ARG A 150 -3.57 -4.89 -3.45
CA ARG A 150 -3.97 -6.22 -2.93
C ARG A 150 -3.01 -6.78 -1.87
N ASN A 151 -1.79 -6.25 -1.80
CA ASN A 151 -0.80 -6.46 -0.74
C ASN A 151 -0.58 -5.16 0.04
N ALA A 152 -1.67 -4.59 0.59
CA ALA A 152 -1.69 -3.29 1.26
C ALA A 152 -0.66 -3.12 2.39
N ALA A 153 -0.15 -4.20 3.01
CA ALA A 153 0.84 -4.15 4.08
C ALA A 153 2.28 -4.19 3.53
N LEU A 154 2.68 -3.11 2.84
CA LEU A 154 4.04 -2.92 2.33
C LEU A 154 4.88 -2.16 3.36
N SER A 155 6.01 -2.72 3.77
CA SER A 155 7.06 -1.97 4.47
C SER A 155 8.19 -1.69 3.50
N THR A 156 8.20 -0.48 2.94
CA THR A 156 9.31 -0.03 2.12
C THR A 156 10.52 0.19 3.03
N VAL A 157 11.60 -0.52 2.77
CA VAL A 157 12.90 -0.18 3.36
C VAL A 157 13.63 0.60 2.29
N ASP A 158 13.72 1.92 2.49
CA ASP A 158 14.58 2.73 1.65
C ASP A 158 16.04 2.37 1.97
N LEU A 159 16.65 1.59 1.09
CA LEU A 159 18.06 1.25 1.13
C LEU A 159 18.88 2.23 0.28
N ASP A 160 18.50 3.51 0.19
CA ASP A 160 19.44 4.52 -0.29
C ASP A 160 20.52 4.79 0.77
N SER A 161 21.50 3.89 0.82
CA SER A 161 22.74 4.00 1.57
C SER A 161 23.88 4.59 0.72
N ARG A 162 23.55 5.55 -0.15
CA ARG A 162 24.52 6.37 -0.89
C ARG A 162 24.17 7.86 -0.69
N LYS A 163 24.97 8.75 -0.10
CA LYS A 163 26.35 8.77 0.37
C LYS A 163 26.48 9.90 1.42
N SER A 164 27.51 9.76 2.24
CA SER A 164 28.22 10.80 3.03
C SER A 164 28.24 12.20 2.43
#